data_AF-A0A658NLL0-F1
#
_entry.id   AF-A0A658NLL0-F1
#
_cell.length_a   1.000
_cell.length_b   1.000
_cell.length_c   1.000
_cell.angle_alpha   90.00
_cell.angle_beta   90.00
_cell.angle_gamma   90.00
#
_symmetry.space_group_name_H-M   'P 1'
#
loop_
_entity.id
_entity.type
_entity.pdbx_description
1 polymer ?
#
loop_
_entity_poly.entity_id
_entity_poly.type
_entity_poly.pdbx_seq_one_letter_code
_entity_poly.pdbx_strand_id
1 'polypeptide(L)' 'NKEVLVMAGELFMHAVREHGAVLLPVDSEHNAIFQSLPTDISRGLSEWGVRRILLTASGGPFRNTPRSALADVTPEAA' A
#
# COMPACT_ATOMS: atom_id res chain seq x y z
N ASN A 1 1.34 1.22 -9.99
CA ASN A 1 1.79 2.62 -9.88
C ASN A 1 1.16 3.18 -8.61
N LYS A 2 1.90 3.06 -7.49
CA LYS A 2 1.42 3.48 -6.17
C LYS A 2 1.58 5.00 -5.98
N GLU A 3 2.52 5.58 -6.72
CA GLU A 3 2.93 6.97 -6.71
C GLU A 3 1.78 7.89 -7.11
N VAL A 4 1.01 7.53 -8.13
CA VAL A 4 -0.17 8.31 -8.57
C VAL A 4 -1.25 8.35 -7.48
N LEU A 5 -1.49 7.23 -6.80
CA LEU A 5 -2.49 7.17 -5.73
C LEU A 5 -2.03 7.95 -4.49
N VAL A 6 -0.72 7.99 -4.21
CA VAL A 6 -0.16 8.82 -3.14
C VAL A 6 -0.26 10.31 -3.46
N MET A 7 0.07 10.70 -4.70
CA MET A 7 0.12 12.12 -5.09
C MET A 7 -1.26 12.72 -5.40
N ALA A 8 -2.20 11.93 -5.93
CA ALA A 8 -3.47 12.40 -6.46
C ALA A 8 -4.64 11.50 -6.06
N GLY A 9 -4.57 10.86 -4.88
CA GLY A 9 -5.51 9.82 -4.45
C GLY A 9 -6.98 10.23 -4.55
N GLU A 10 -7.34 11.43 -4.12
CA GLU A 10 -8.73 11.90 -4.17
C GLU A 10 -9.26 12.04 -5.61
N LEU A 11 -8.50 12.72 -6.48
CA LEU A 11 -8.85 12.92 -7.88
C LEU A 11 -8.93 11.59 -8.63
N PHE A 12 -7.95 10.71 -8.40
CA PHE A 12 -7.92 9.38 -8.99
C PHE A 12 -9.14 8.55 -8.58
N MET A 13 -9.45 8.51 -7.28
CA MET A 13 -10.61 7.77 -6.78
C MET A 13 -11.93 8.39 -7.22
N HIS A 14 -11.99 9.70 -7.46
CA HIS A 14 -13.18 10.34 -8.03
C HIS A 14 -13.40 9.91 -9.48
N ALA A 15 -12.37 9.95 -10.33
CA ALA A 15 -12.45 9.52 -11.72
C ALA A 15 -12.85 8.04 -11.84
N VAL A 16 -12.30 7.16 -10.98
CA VAL A 16 -12.67 5.73 -10.92
C VAL A 16 -14.17 5.57 -10.63
N ARG A 17 -14.71 6.32 -9.66
CA ARG A 17 -16.15 6.29 -9.33
C ARG A 17 -17.01 6.84 -10.46
N GLU A 18 -16.62 7.97 -11.04
CA GLU A 18 -17.35 8.65 -12.12
C GLU A 18 -17.51 7.73 -13.35
N HIS A 19 -16.46 6.99 -13.70
CA HIS A 19 -16.44 6.14 -14.89
C HIS A 19 -16.85 4.68 -14.60
N GLY A 20 -17.25 4.36 -13.35
CA GLY A 20 -17.62 3.00 -12.95
C GLY A 20 -16.49 1.97 -13.09
N ALA A 21 -15.23 2.41 -13.04
CA ALA A 21 -14.08 1.54 -13.21
C ALA A 21 -13.81 0.71 -11.93
N VAL A 22 -13.27 -0.49 -12.10
CA VAL A 22 -12.83 -1.34 -10.98
C VAL A 22 -11.33 -1.18 -10.80
N LEU A 23 -10.92 -0.70 -9.62
CA LEU A 23 -9.51 -0.58 -9.26
C LEU A 23 -9.04 -1.86 -8.56
N LEU A 24 -8.11 -2.58 -9.19
CA LEU A 24 -7.49 -3.78 -8.62
C LEU A 24 -6.05 -3.48 -8.19
N PRO A 25 -5.68 -3.68 -6.91
CA PRO A 25 -4.32 -3.45 -6.45
C PRO A 25 -3.39 -4.56 -6.92
N VAL A 26 -2.32 -4.19 -7.63
CA VAL A 26 -1.28 -5.13 -8.09
C VAL A 26 -0.08 -5.19 -7.13
N ASP A 27 0.08 -4.17 -6.28
CA ASP A 27 1.13 -4.12 -5.27
C ASP A 27 0.93 -5.21 -4.22
N SER A 28 1.99 -5.94 -3.85
CA SER A 28 1.88 -7.20 -3.09
C SER A 28 1.10 -7.05 -1.78
N GLU A 29 1.40 -6.02 -1.01
CA GLU A 29 0.82 -5.75 0.30
C GLU A 29 -0.63 -5.28 0.18
N HIS A 30 -0.91 -4.40 -0.79
CA HIS A 30 -2.26 -3.91 -1.05
C HIS A 30 -3.17 -5.02 -1.58
N ASN A 31 -2.61 -5.91 -2.42
CA ASN A 31 -3.30 -7.11 -2.91
C ASN A 31 -3.57 -8.11 -1.78
N ALA A 32 -2.62 -8.31 -0.85
CA ALA A 32 -2.84 -9.14 0.32
C ALA A 32 -3.97 -8.60 1.21
N ILE A 33 -4.03 -7.27 1.42
CA ILE A 33 -5.14 -6.61 2.11
C ILE A 33 -6.45 -6.84 1.35
N PHE A 34 -6.47 -6.62 0.05
CA PHE A 34 -7.66 -6.79 -0.79
C PHE A 34 -8.22 -8.21 -0.72
N GLN A 35 -7.37 -9.24 -0.76
CA GLN A 35 -7.77 -10.64 -0.62
C GLN A 35 -8.23 -11.01 0.80
N SER A 36 -7.79 -10.28 1.82
CA SER A 36 -8.13 -10.54 3.22
C SER A 36 -9.41 -9.82 3.66
N LEU A 37 -9.90 -8.86 2.88
CA LEU A 37 -11.12 -8.11 3.18
C LEU A 37 -12.36 -8.82 2.63
N PRO A 38 -13.54 -8.61 3.25
CA PRO A 38 -14.80 -9.10 2.70
C PRO A 38 -15.08 -8.44 1.34
N THR A 39 -15.77 -9.17 0.46
CA THR A 39 -16.03 -8.76 -0.93
C THR A 39 -16.86 -7.48 -1.04
N ASP A 40 -17.71 -7.21 -0.05
CA ASP A 40 -18.51 -5.99 0.04
C ASP A 40 -18.04 -5.16 1.24
N ILE A 41 -17.44 -4.01 0.97
CA ILE A 41 -17.01 -3.04 1.99
C ILE A 41 -17.87 -1.77 1.98
N SER A 42 -19.00 -1.76 1.26
CA SER A 42 -19.90 -0.59 1.11
C SER A 42 -20.42 -0.06 2.45
N ARG A 43 -20.58 -0.97 3.43
CA ARG A 43 -21.02 -0.68 4.79
C ARG A 43 -19.91 -0.13 5.70
N GLY A 44 -18.69 0.02 5.18
CA GLY A 44 -17.53 0.47 5.91
C GLY A 44 -16.79 -0.65 6.64
N LEU A 45 -15.47 -0.52 6.73
CA LEU A 45 -14.57 -1.56 7.26
C LEU A 45 -14.85 -1.91 8.73
N SER A 46 -15.27 -0.93 9.54
CA SER A 46 -15.57 -1.15 10.96
C SER A 46 -16.81 -2.00 11.19
N GLU A 47 -17.83 -1.90 10.33
CA GLU A 47 -19.02 -2.76 10.41
C GLU A 47 -18.68 -4.24 10.13
N TRP A 48 -17.63 -4.47 9.34
CA TRP A 48 -17.07 -5.81 9.10
C TRP A 48 -16.09 -6.29 10.17
N GLY A 49 -15.96 -5.54 11.28
CA GLY A 49 -15.05 -5.90 12.38
C GLY A 49 -13.57 -5.68 12.08
N VAL A 50 -13.23 -4.99 10.99
CA VAL A 50 -11.83 -4.66 10.67
C VAL A 50 -11.35 -3.57 11.64
N ARG A 51 -10.51 -3.97 12.58
CA ARG A 51 -9.95 -3.06 13.61
C ARG A 51 -8.68 -2.34 13.14
N ARG A 52 -7.83 -3.01 12.36
CA ARG A 52 -6.52 -2.51 11.94
C ARG A 52 -6.02 -3.24 10.71
N ILE A 53 -5.17 -2.56 9.93
CA ILE A 53 -4.40 -3.14 8.84
C ILE A 53 -2.97 -3.36 9.34
N LEU A 54 -2.38 -4.50 9.00
CA LEU A 54 -0.96 -4.78 9.23
C LEU A 54 -0.24 -4.69 7.89
N LEU A 55 0.56 -3.64 7.71
CA LEU A 55 1.40 -3.46 6.52
C LEU A 55 2.79 -4.01 6.80
N THR A 56 3.16 -5.08 6.12
CA THR A 56 4.48 -5.71 6.24
C THR A 56 5.50 -5.03 5.33
N ALA A 57 6.75 -5.02 5.75
CA ALA A 57 7.89 -4.62 4.93
C ALA A 57 9.05 -5.57 5.19
N SER A 58 9.84 -5.88 4.16
CA SER A 58 11.04 -6.73 4.29
C SER A 58 12.12 -6.08 5.17
N GLY A 59 12.14 -4.74 5.19
CA GLY A 59 13.18 -3.91 5.82
C GLY A 59 14.35 -3.57 4.89
N GLY A 60 14.37 -4.13 3.67
CA GLY A 60 15.41 -3.86 2.68
C GLY A 60 16.80 -4.39 3.04
N PRO A 61 17.80 -4.15 2.17
CA PRO A 61 19.17 -4.64 2.35
C PRO A 61 19.85 -4.04 3.60
N PHE A 62 19.42 -2.85 4.02
CA PHE A 62 20.05 -2.10 5.11
C PHE A 62 19.39 -2.27 6.48
N ARG A 63 18.49 -3.25 6.64
CA ARG A 63 17.75 -3.48 7.89
C ARG A 63 18.64 -3.60 9.13
N ASN A 64 19.81 -4.23 8.97
CA ASN A 64 20.77 -4.48 10.05
C ASN A 64 21.99 -3.55 9.99
N THR A 65 22.00 -2.58 9.06
CA THR A 65 23.15 -1.68 8.89
C THR A 65 23.19 -0.67 10.05
N PRO A 66 24.34 -0.50 10.72
CA PRO A 66 24.51 0.52 11.74
C PRO A 66 24.23 1.91 11.19
N ARG A 67 23.57 2.77 11.98
CA ARG A 67 23.19 4.12 11.55
C ARG A 67 24.38 4.96 11.07
N SER A 68 25.55 4.80 11.68
CA SER A 68 26.78 5.48 11.26
C SER A 68 27.24 5.09 9.86
N ALA A 69 26.95 3.87 9.42
CA ALA A 69 27.34 3.35 8.11
C ALA A 69 26.30 3.66 7.00
N LEU A 70 25.11 4.15 7.35
CA LEU A 70 24.07 4.48 6.36
C LEU A 70 24.43 5.67 5.47
N ALA A 71 25.30 6.58 5.95
CA ALA A 71 25.70 7.77 5.20
C ALA A 71 26.60 7.44 4.00
N ASP A 72 27.32 6.32 4.07
CA ASP A 72 28.32 5.90 3.07
C ASP A 72 27.79 4.84 2.09
N VAL A 73 26.49 4.52 2.16
CA VAL A 73 25.84 3.55 1.28
C VAL A 73 25.82 4.06 -0.16
N THR A 74 26.24 3.23 -1.11
CA THR A 74 26.19 3.52 -2.55
C THR A 74 25.03 2.79 -3.23
N PRO A 75 24.63 3.20 -4.45
CA PRO A 75 23.57 2.52 -5.19
C PRO A 75 23.81 1.02 -5.42
N GLU A 76 25.07 0.60 -5.57
CA GLU A 76 25.45 -0.80 -5.78
C GLU A 76 25.25 -1.68 -4.54
N ALA A 77 25.11 -1.08 -3.35
CA ALA A 77 24.88 -1.80 -2.11
C ALA A 77 23.39 -2.10 -1.84
N ALA A 78 22.49 -1.57 -2.69
CA ALA A 78 21.03 -1.66 -2.54
C ALA A 78 20.38 -2.80 -3.34
#